data_AF-A0A3N9V5C7-F1
#
_entry.id   AF-A0A3N9V5C7-F1
#
_cell.length_a   1.000
_cell.length_b   1.000
_cell.length_c   1.000
_cell.angle_alpha   90.00
_cell.angle_beta   90.00
_cell.angle_gamma   90.00
#
_symmetry.space_group_name_H-M   'P 1'
#
loop_
_entity.id
_entity.type
_entity.pdbx_description
1 polymer ?
#
loop_
_entity_poly.entity_id
_entity_poly.type
_entity_poly.pdbx_seq_one_letter_code
_entity_poly.pdbx_strand_id
1 'polypeptide(L)'
;MFTITMYGCLLSDELLGLSDYYGAVLSRRGLAKRECEFRTSKLSLILDFIRTIGIPENIKTELSSAIIHAWRLQVPEQTLVQREEELKKVVGSLNSIKSVAKWMELCKGKISASQINFKVLSDLPISPCDLRSEDVPKVYDLLKEVRECCIAITDRSLMPTAEASRS
;
A
#
# COMPACT_ATOMS: atom_id res chain seq x y z
N MET A 1 -20.41 15.56 11.64
CA MET A 1 -19.25 16.01 10.83
C MET A 1 -17.91 15.93 11.58
N PHE A 2 -17.78 15.12 12.65
CA PHE A 2 -16.54 15.01 13.44
C PHE A 2 -15.76 13.69 13.19
N THR A 3 -16.43 12.65 12.73
CA THR A 3 -15.86 11.30 12.55
C THR A 3 -14.96 11.18 11.31
N ILE A 4 -15.26 11.91 10.22
CA ILE A 4 -14.52 11.82 8.96
C ILE A 4 -13.13 12.48 9.09
N THR A 5 -13.04 13.62 9.78
CA THR A 5 -11.80 14.38 9.93
C THR A 5 -10.79 13.68 10.84
N MET A 6 -11.27 12.97 11.86
CA MET A 6 -10.44 12.21 12.80
C MET A 6 -9.84 10.96 12.14
N TYR A 7 -10.61 10.26 11.31
CA TYR A 7 -10.13 9.07 10.59
C TYR A 7 -9.06 9.40 9.55
N GLY A 8 -9.21 10.53 8.85
CA GLY A 8 -8.17 11.04 7.95
C GLY A 8 -6.84 11.22 8.69
N CYS A 9 -6.83 12.02 9.77
CA CYS A 9 -5.62 12.33 10.53
C CYS A 9 -4.85 11.09 10.99
N LEU A 10 -5.57 10.10 11.56
CA LEU A 10 -4.96 8.85 12.03
C LEU A 10 -4.34 8.03 10.89
N LEU A 11 -5.00 7.95 9.74
CA LEU A 11 -4.48 7.25 8.57
C LEU A 11 -3.19 7.91 8.04
N SER A 12 -3.12 9.24 8.04
CA SER A 12 -1.89 9.94 7.63
C SER A 12 -0.74 9.67 8.59
N ASP A 13 -0.97 9.78 9.90
CA ASP A 13 0.06 9.54 10.91
C ASP A 13 0.63 8.12 10.79
N GLU A 14 -0.24 7.12 10.59
CA GLU A 14 0.15 5.73 10.39
C GLU A 14 0.99 5.55 9.11
N LEU A 15 0.55 6.12 7.98
CA LEU A 15 1.29 6.07 6.72
C LEU A 15 2.64 6.77 6.81
N LEU A 16 2.74 7.89 7.51
CA LEU A 16 4.00 8.59 7.76
C LEU A 16 4.93 7.76 8.62
N GLY A 17 4.43 7.19 9.72
CA GLY A 17 5.19 6.32 10.61
C GLY A 17 5.76 5.09 9.89
N LEU A 18 4.93 4.39 9.09
CA LEU A 18 5.39 3.29 8.25
C LEU A 18 6.42 3.74 7.20
N SER A 19 6.19 4.89 6.56
CA SER A 19 7.12 5.43 5.57
C SER A 19 8.49 5.76 6.18
N ASP A 20 8.52 6.30 7.39
CA ASP A 20 9.77 6.61 8.10
C ASP A 20 10.50 5.35 8.56
N TYR A 21 9.76 4.39 9.12
CA TYR A 21 10.29 3.11 9.54
C TYR A 21 10.93 2.36 8.36
N TYR A 22 10.19 2.14 7.28
CA TYR A 22 10.70 1.44 6.11
C TYR A 22 11.77 2.25 5.37
N GLY A 23 11.70 3.58 5.41
CA GLY A 23 12.75 4.45 4.88
C GLY A 23 14.09 4.19 5.59
N ALA A 24 14.08 4.05 6.91
CA ALA A 24 15.27 3.72 7.70
C ALA A 24 15.77 2.29 7.43
N VAL A 25 14.86 1.31 7.31
CA VAL A 25 15.21 -0.08 6.99
C VAL A 25 15.87 -0.17 5.61
N LEU A 26 15.27 0.43 4.58
CA LEU A 26 15.74 0.39 3.19
C LEU A 26 17.03 1.17 2.97
N SER A 27 17.31 2.17 3.82
CA SER A 27 18.56 2.97 3.77
C SER A 27 19.76 2.26 4.40
N ARG A 28 19.59 1.09 5.02
CA ARG A 28 20.69 0.33 5.63
C ARG A 28 21.73 -0.05 4.57
N ARG A 29 22.99 0.31 4.82
CA ARG A 29 24.10 0.06 3.90
C ARG A 29 24.20 -1.43 3.55
N GLY A 30 24.31 -1.71 2.26
CA GLY A 30 24.49 -3.07 1.74
C GLY A 30 23.22 -3.94 1.74
N LEU A 31 22.04 -3.38 2.00
CA LEU A 31 20.78 -4.15 1.97
C LEU A 31 20.57 -4.86 0.62
N ALA A 32 20.85 -4.19 -0.51
CA ALA A 32 20.76 -4.80 -1.85
C ALA A 32 21.65 -6.05 -2.02
N LYS A 33 22.75 -6.15 -1.25
CA LYS A 33 23.63 -7.35 -1.25
C LYS A 33 23.04 -8.50 -0.46
N ARG A 34 22.20 -8.21 0.55
CA ARG A 34 21.56 -9.18 1.44
C ARG A 34 20.13 -9.46 0.96
N GLU A 35 20.04 -10.27 -0.10
CA GLU A 35 18.80 -10.52 -0.84
C GLU A 35 17.64 -10.92 0.08
N CYS A 36 17.83 -11.93 0.93
CA CYS A 36 16.78 -12.40 1.84
C CYS A 36 16.25 -11.27 2.73
N GLU A 37 17.14 -10.46 3.33
CA GLU A 37 16.73 -9.30 4.14
C GLU A 37 15.96 -8.27 3.34
N PHE A 38 16.40 -7.96 2.11
CA PHE A 38 15.69 -7.04 1.24
C PHE A 38 14.30 -7.55 0.88
N ARG A 39 14.18 -8.82 0.48
CA ARG A 39 12.92 -9.47 0.12
C ARG A 39 11.94 -9.51 1.29
N THR A 40 12.41 -9.89 2.48
CA THR A 40 11.59 -9.88 3.70
C THR A 40 11.16 -8.47 4.09
N SER A 41 12.05 -7.48 3.96
CA SER A 41 11.71 -6.08 4.25
C SER A 41 10.66 -5.55 3.27
N LYS A 42 10.79 -5.86 1.98
CA LYS A 42 9.84 -5.49 0.93
C LYS A 42 8.47 -6.14 1.15
N LEU A 43 8.43 -7.43 1.49
CA LEU A 43 7.18 -8.12 1.83
C LEU A 43 6.51 -7.48 3.04
N SER A 44 7.27 -7.23 4.12
CA SER A 44 6.75 -6.63 5.35
C SER A 44 6.15 -5.25 5.07
N LEU A 45 6.85 -4.44 4.27
CA LEU A 45 6.36 -3.15 3.78
C LEU A 45 5.00 -3.29 3.10
N ILE A 46 4.89 -4.18 2.11
CA ILE A 46 3.65 -4.38 1.35
C ILE A 46 2.50 -4.76 2.29
N LEU A 47 2.73 -5.71 3.20
CA LEU A 47 1.70 -6.19 4.12
C LEU A 47 1.24 -5.11 5.10
N ASP A 48 2.14 -4.30 5.63
CA ASP A 48 1.77 -3.23 6.57
C ASP A 48 0.97 -2.12 5.89
N PHE A 49 1.31 -1.76 4.65
CA PHE A 49 0.49 -0.81 3.87
C PHE A 49 -0.89 -1.38 3.53
N ILE A 50 -1.01 -2.68 3.22
CA ILE A 50 -2.32 -3.34 3.01
C ILE A 50 -3.16 -3.35 4.30
N ARG A 51 -2.53 -3.52 5.47
CA ARG A 51 -3.24 -3.46 6.76
C ARG A 51 -3.78 -2.07 7.05
N THR A 52 -3.04 -1.04 6.66
CA THR A 52 -3.33 0.37 6.94
C THR A 52 -4.51 0.90 6.12
N ILE A 53 -4.70 0.45 4.88
CA ILE A 53 -5.78 0.97 4.02
C ILE A 53 -7.19 0.65 4.56
N GLY A 54 -8.12 1.57 4.40
CA GLY A 54 -9.51 1.42 4.87
C GLY A 54 -10.41 0.57 3.97
N ILE A 55 -10.08 -0.70 3.74
CA ILE A 55 -10.91 -1.68 3.01
C ILE A 55 -11.42 -2.80 3.95
N PRO A 56 -12.43 -3.60 3.55
CA PRO A 56 -12.93 -4.72 4.36
C PRO A 56 -11.83 -5.73 4.76
N GLU A 57 -11.84 -6.16 6.02
CA GLU A 57 -10.78 -6.98 6.61
C GLU A 57 -10.65 -8.37 5.95
N ASN A 58 -11.76 -8.94 5.49
CA ASN A 58 -11.75 -10.19 4.74
C ASN A 58 -10.93 -10.07 3.45
N ILE A 59 -11.06 -8.95 2.74
CA ILE A 59 -10.32 -8.68 1.50
C ILE A 59 -8.84 -8.46 1.81
N LYS A 60 -8.50 -7.73 2.87
CA LYS A 60 -7.09 -7.57 3.32
C LYS A 60 -6.44 -8.91 3.63
N THR A 61 -7.17 -9.76 4.36
CA THR A 61 -6.70 -11.07 4.79
C THR A 61 -6.46 -11.97 3.58
N GLU A 62 -7.39 -11.98 2.63
CA GLU A 62 -7.27 -12.76 1.40
C GLU A 62 -6.10 -12.30 0.52
N LEU A 63 -5.97 -10.99 0.29
CA LEU A 63 -4.84 -10.42 -0.47
C LEU A 63 -3.51 -10.71 0.23
N SER A 64 -3.42 -10.47 1.54
CA SER A 64 -2.20 -10.71 2.32
C SER A 64 -1.79 -12.18 2.27
N SER A 65 -2.74 -13.10 2.43
CA SER A 65 -2.50 -14.53 2.35
C SER A 65 -2.02 -14.95 0.96
N ALA A 66 -2.66 -14.43 -0.10
CA ALA A 66 -2.24 -14.70 -1.48
C ALA A 66 -0.83 -14.19 -1.77
N ILE A 67 -0.48 -12.98 -1.34
CA ILE A 67 0.87 -12.43 -1.49
C ILE A 67 1.89 -13.28 -0.73
N ILE A 68 1.63 -13.61 0.54
CA ILE A 68 2.55 -14.43 1.36
C ILE A 68 2.79 -15.78 0.70
N HIS A 69 1.73 -16.44 0.23
CA HIS A 69 1.82 -17.75 -0.41
C HIS A 69 2.62 -17.69 -1.72
N ALA A 70 2.39 -16.65 -2.52
CA ALA A 70 3.04 -16.44 -3.80
C ALA A 70 4.48 -15.90 -3.68
N TRP A 71 4.86 -15.33 -2.54
CA TRP A 71 6.10 -14.58 -2.40
C TRP A 71 7.34 -15.44 -2.58
N ARG A 72 8.25 -14.99 -3.44
CA ARG A 72 9.57 -15.58 -3.60
C ARG A 72 10.56 -14.97 -2.63
N LEU A 73 11.11 -15.77 -1.71
CA LEU A 73 12.21 -15.32 -0.84
C LEU A 73 13.55 -15.19 -1.60
N GLN A 74 13.68 -15.90 -2.72
CA GLN A 74 14.83 -15.81 -3.62
C GLN A 74 14.32 -15.62 -5.05
N VAL A 75 14.87 -14.63 -5.74
CA VAL A 75 14.55 -14.37 -7.15
C VAL A 75 15.71 -14.91 -7.99
N PRO A 76 15.47 -15.80 -8.97
CA PRO A 76 16.54 -16.32 -9.81
C PRO A 76 17.31 -15.20 -10.51
N GLU A 77 18.64 -15.31 -10.53
CA GLU A 77 19.55 -14.64 -11.47
C GLU A 77 19.49 -13.10 -11.52
N GLN A 78 19.24 -12.40 -10.40
CA GLN A 78 19.41 -10.95 -10.35
C GLN A 78 20.86 -10.53 -10.04
N THR A 79 21.43 -9.71 -10.93
CA THR A 79 22.69 -9.00 -10.67
C THR A 79 22.54 -8.01 -9.51
N LEU A 80 23.66 -7.62 -8.90
CA LEU A 80 23.64 -6.60 -7.85
C LEU A 80 23.07 -5.26 -8.36
N VAL A 81 23.38 -4.89 -9.61
CA VAL A 81 22.88 -3.64 -10.23
C VAL A 81 21.36 -3.66 -10.32
N GLN A 82 20.77 -4.77 -10.79
CA GLN A 82 19.31 -4.93 -10.84
C GLN A 82 18.66 -4.84 -9.46
N ARG A 83 19.31 -5.41 -8.42
CA ARG A 83 18.83 -5.29 -7.04
C ARG A 83 18.90 -3.87 -6.49
N GLU A 84 19.97 -3.13 -6.80
CA GLU A 84 20.08 -1.72 -6.42
C GLU A 84 19.05 -0.84 -7.12
N GLU A 85 18.74 -1.13 -8.39
CA GLU A 85 17.65 -0.49 -9.13
C GLU A 85 16.28 -0.83 -8.55
N GLU A 86 16.04 -2.09 -8.18
CA GLU A 86 14.83 -2.51 -7.50
C GLU A 86 14.66 -1.77 -6.17
N LEU A 87 15.72 -1.71 -5.35
CA LEU A 87 15.72 -0.95 -4.10
C LEU A 87 15.37 0.52 -4.33
N LYS A 88 15.94 1.17 -5.36
CA LYS A 88 15.60 2.56 -5.72
C LYS A 88 14.13 2.70 -6.09
N LYS A 89 13.54 1.75 -6.82
CA LYS A 89 12.11 1.75 -7.16
C LYS A 89 11.24 1.60 -5.92
N VAL A 90 11.59 0.68 -5.01
CA VAL A 90 10.88 0.52 -3.72
C VAL A 90 10.92 1.81 -2.90
N VAL A 91 12.09 2.46 -2.82
CA VAL A 91 12.23 3.76 -2.13
C VAL A 91 11.42 4.86 -2.85
N GLY A 92 11.36 4.84 -4.17
CA GLY A 92 10.52 5.75 -4.96
C GLY A 92 9.03 5.60 -4.64
N SER A 93 8.53 4.37 -4.64
CA SER A 93 7.16 4.03 -4.19
C SER A 93 6.88 4.54 -2.79
N LEU A 94 7.79 4.29 -1.84
CA LEU A 94 7.65 4.73 -0.46
C LEU A 94 7.57 6.27 -0.33
N ASN A 95 8.43 6.98 -1.06
CA ASN A 95 8.42 8.44 -1.08
C ASN A 95 7.14 9.00 -1.71
N SER A 96 6.58 8.32 -2.71
CA SER A 96 5.32 8.71 -3.33
C SER A 96 4.15 8.58 -2.33
N ILE A 97 4.09 7.46 -1.59
CA ILE A 97 3.10 7.25 -0.52
C ILE A 97 3.25 8.31 0.58
N LYS A 98 4.48 8.52 1.06
CA LYS A 98 4.81 9.52 2.09
C LYS A 98 4.37 10.93 1.67
N SER A 99 4.55 11.28 0.40
CA SER A 99 4.18 12.60 -0.12
C SER A 99 2.68 12.83 -0.06
N VAL A 100 1.87 11.80 -0.33
CA VAL A 100 0.40 11.88 -0.26
C VAL A 100 -0.08 11.95 1.18
N ALA A 101 0.54 11.22 2.11
CA ALA A 101 0.24 11.34 3.53
C ALA A 101 0.50 12.77 4.04
N LYS A 102 1.67 13.36 3.74
CA LYS A 102 1.97 14.77 4.05
C LYS A 102 0.97 15.75 3.44
N TRP A 103 0.55 15.49 2.20
CA TRP A 103 -0.45 16.32 1.53
C TRP A 103 -1.79 16.30 2.28
N MET A 104 -2.17 15.17 2.85
CA MET A 104 -3.41 15.05 3.63
C MET A 104 -3.38 15.85 4.93
N GLU A 105 -2.26 15.84 5.67
CA GLU A 105 -2.06 16.71 6.85
C GLU A 105 -2.24 18.18 6.48
N LEU A 106 -1.55 18.62 5.42
CA LEU A 106 -1.57 20.01 4.95
C LEU A 106 -2.97 20.45 4.49
N CYS A 107 -3.71 19.55 3.84
CA CYS A 107 -5.05 19.82 3.32
C CYS A 107 -6.17 19.68 4.38
N LYS A 108 -5.85 19.40 5.65
CA LYS A 108 -6.81 19.23 6.76
C LYS A 108 -7.99 18.30 6.42
N GLY A 109 -7.72 17.21 5.70
CA GLY A 109 -8.75 16.22 5.34
C GLY A 109 -9.64 16.57 4.14
N LYS A 110 -9.25 17.51 3.27
CA LYS A 110 -9.93 17.72 1.97
C LYS A 110 -9.71 16.59 0.97
N ILE A 111 -8.74 15.71 1.21
CA ILE A 111 -8.50 14.48 0.46
C ILE A 111 -9.30 13.37 1.15
N SER A 112 -10.10 12.63 0.39
CA SER A 112 -10.85 11.51 0.98
C SER A 112 -9.90 10.37 1.35
N ALA A 113 -10.21 9.66 2.44
CA ALA A 113 -9.46 8.46 2.83
C ALA A 113 -9.40 7.42 1.68
N SER A 114 -10.42 7.38 0.83
CA SER A 114 -10.47 6.48 -0.33
C SER A 114 -9.47 6.85 -1.44
N GLN A 115 -9.23 8.14 -1.69
CA GLN A 115 -8.18 8.59 -2.63
C GLN A 115 -6.79 8.18 -2.14
N ILE A 116 -6.58 8.21 -0.83
CA ILE A 116 -5.33 7.76 -0.21
C ILE A 116 -5.19 6.25 -0.32
N ASN A 117 -6.22 5.49 0.03
CA ASN A 117 -6.21 4.03 -0.13
C ASN A 117 -5.85 3.63 -1.56
N PHE A 118 -6.47 4.29 -2.55
CA PHE A 118 -6.19 4.06 -3.96
C PHE A 118 -4.73 4.39 -4.32
N LYS A 119 -4.18 5.50 -3.80
CA LYS A 119 -2.80 5.89 -4.05
C LYS A 119 -1.81 4.92 -3.41
N VAL A 120 -2.03 4.54 -2.15
CA VAL A 120 -1.22 3.54 -1.44
C VAL A 120 -1.18 2.25 -2.24
N LEU A 121 -2.33 1.73 -2.67
CA LEU A 121 -2.43 0.51 -3.47
C LEU A 121 -1.73 0.62 -4.83
N SER A 122 -1.87 1.76 -5.50
CA SER A 122 -1.27 1.97 -6.82
C SER A 122 0.26 2.09 -6.77
N ASP A 123 0.78 2.58 -5.64
CA ASP A 123 2.21 2.76 -5.43
C ASP A 123 2.87 1.60 -4.69
N LEU A 124 2.10 0.59 -4.26
CA LEU A 124 2.66 -0.60 -3.61
C LEU A 124 3.78 -1.18 -4.48
N PRO A 125 4.98 -1.39 -3.92
CA PRO A 125 6.13 -1.83 -4.70
C PRO A 125 6.07 -3.34 -4.96
N ILE A 126 5.00 -3.83 -5.58
CA ILE A 126 4.83 -5.23 -5.96
C ILE A 126 5.01 -5.40 -7.47
N SER A 127 5.81 -6.38 -7.86
CA SER A 127 6.17 -6.73 -9.23
C SER A 127 5.85 -8.20 -9.50
N PRO A 128 5.53 -8.61 -10.74
CA PRO A 128 5.30 -10.02 -11.06
C PRO A 128 6.51 -10.91 -10.71
N CYS A 129 7.73 -10.37 -10.81
CA CYS A 129 8.96 -11.09 -10.47
C CYS A 129 9.08 -11.40 -8.97
N ASP A 130 8.31 -10.72 -8.13
CA ASP A 130 8.28 -10.97 -6.69
C ASP A 130 7.54 -12.26 -6.33
N LEU A 131 6.76 -12.79 -7.27
CA LEU A 131 5.80 -13.84 -7.05
C LEU A 131 6.18 -15.09 -7.85
N ARG A 132 5.68 -16.25 -7.41
CA ARG A 132 5.68 -17.46 -8.23
C ARG A 132 4.78 -17.22 -9.45
N SER A 133 5.27 -17.64 -10.61
CA SER A 133 4.66 -17.29 -11.91
C SER A 133 3.21 -17.78 -12.03
N GLU A 134 2.90 -18.94 -11.45
CA GLU A 134 1.57 -19.54 -11.38
C GLU A 134 0.57 -18.75 -10.52
N ASP A 135 1.06 -17.99 -9.53
CA ASP A 135 0.22 -17.23 -8.60
C ASP A 135 0.03 -15.75 -9.00
N VAL A 136 0.83 -15.26 -9.95
CA VAL A 136 0.76 -13.86 -10.43
C VAL A 136 -0.68 -13.47 -10.81
N PRO A 137 -1.44 -14.24 -11.63
CA PRO A 137 -2.79 -13.85 -12.01
C PRO A 137 -3.69 -13.63 -10.79
N LYS A 138 -3.69 -14.59 -9.86
CA LYS A 138 -4.52 -14.53 -8.64
C LYS A 138 -4.22 -13.31 -7.78
N VAL A 139 -2.95 -12.99 -7.55
CA VAL A 139 -2.58 -11.82 -6.75
C VAL A 139 -3.01 -10.53 -7.44
N TYR A 140 -2.85 -10.43 -8.76
CA TYR A 140 -3.23 -9.23 -9.50
C TYR A 140 -4.74 -9.07 -9.65
N ASP A 141 -5.51 -10.16 -9.71
CA ASP A 141 -6.97 -10.15 -9.65
C ASP A 141 -7.46 -9.62 -8.30
N LEU A 142 -6.88 -10.08 -7.19
CA LEU A 142 -7.19 -9.54 -5.85
C LEU A 142 -6.80 -8.07 -5.71
N LEU A 143 -5.65 -7.65 -6.24
CA LEU A 143 -5.26 -6.23 -6.27
C LEU A 143 -6.22 -5.38 -7.12
N LYS A 144 -6.85 -5.96 -8.14
CA LYS A 144 -7.87 -5.30 -8.94
C LYS A 144 -9.18 -5.16 -8.15
N GLU A 145 -9.65 -6.23 -7.52
CA GLU A 145 -10.84 -6.22 -6.66
C GLU A 145 -10.72 -5.20 -5.52
N VAL A 146 -9.56 -5.14 -4.88
CA VAL A 146 -9.26 -4.17 -3.82
C VAL A 146 -9.32 -2.73 -4.33
N ARG A 147 -8.86 -2.47 -5.56
CA ARG A 147 -8.96 -1.15 -6.20
C ARG A 147 -10.41 -0.79 -6.51
N GLU A 148 -11.19 -1.73 -7.03
CA GLU A 148 -12.62 -1.54 -7.28
C GLU A 148 -13.39 -1.26 -5.98
N CYS A 149 -13.03 -1.93 -4.88
CA CYS A 149 -13.57 -1.65 -3.55
C CYS A 149 -13.28 -0.20 -3.10
N CYS A 150 -12.05 0.29 -3.30
CA CYS A 150 -11.70 1.67 -2.98
C CYS A 150 -12.50 2.70 -3.79
N ILE A 151 -12.78 2.41 -5.07
CA ILE A 151 -13.61 3.25 -5.93
C ILE A 151 -15.05 3.26 -5.41
N ALA A 152 -15.63 2.10 -5.13
CA ALA A 152 -17.01 1.98 -4.64
C ALA A 152 -17.23 2.70 -3.30
N ILE A 153 -16.24 2.68 -2.40
CA ILE A 153 -16.27 3.43 -1.13
C ILE A 153 -16.24 4.94 -1.39
N THR A 154 -15.50 5.39 -2.40
CA THR A 154 -15.45 6.80 -2.83
C THR A 154 -16.82 7.26 -3.31
N ASP A 155 -17.47 6.48 -4.18
CA ASP A 155 -18.75 6.86 -4.79
C ASP A 155 -19.90 6.91 -3.77
N ARG A 156 -19.94 5.98 -2.81
CA ARG A 156 -20.93 6.02 -1.71
C ARG A 156 -20.74 7.22 -0.78
N SER A 157 -19.52 7.71 -0.62
CA SER A 157 -19.22 8.88 0.23
C SER A 157 -19.62 10.21 -0.43
N LEU A 158 -19.87 10.21 -1.75
CA LEU A 158 -20.25 11.39 -2.55
C LEU A 158 -21.77 11.51 -2.76
N MET A 159 -22.57 10.51 -2.38
CA MET A 159 -24.03 10.57 -2.43
C MET A 159 -24.57 11.19 -1.13
N PRO A 160 -25.17 12.40 -1.15
CA PRO A 160 -25.89 12.90 0.00
C PRO A 160 -27.09 11.98 0.24
N THR A 161 -27.26 11.48 1.47
CA THR A 161 -28.46 10.76 1.87
C THR A 161 -29.67 11.65 1.66
N ALA A 162 -30.40 11.40 0.57
CA ALA A 162 -31.69 12.02 0.26
C ALA A 162 -32.80 11.44 1.16
N GLU A 163 -32.62 11.53 2.47
CA GLU A 163 -33.63 11.19 3.48
C GLU A 163 -33.56 12.21 4.62
N ALA A 164 -33.80 13.47 4.28
CA ALA A 164 -34.08 14.54 5.26
C ALA A 164 -35.16 15.52 4.76
N SER A 165 -36.05 15.07 3.87
CA SER A 165 -37.14 15.89 3.31
C SER A 165 -38.47 15.12 3.24
N ARG A 166 -38.82 14.43 4.32
CA ARG A 166 -40.21 14.04 4.59
C ARG A 166 -40.51 14.35 6.05
N SER A 167 -40.86 15.61 6.29
CA SER A 167 -41.62 16.09 7.44
C SER A 167 -42.93 16.65 6.90
#